data_AF-A0A358ENG2-F1
#
_entry.id   AF-A0A358ENG2-F1
#
_cell.length_a   1.000
_cell.length_b   1.000
_cell.length_c   1.000
_cell.angle_alpha   90.00
_cell.angle_beta   90.00
_cell.angle_gamma   90.00
#
_symmetry.space_group_name_H-M   'P 1'
#
loop_
_entity.id
_entity.type
_entity.pdbx_description
1 polymer ?
#
loop_
_entity_poly.entity_id
_entity_poly.type
_entity_poly.pdbx_seq_one_letter_code
_entity_poly.pdbx_strand_id
1 'polypeptide(L)'
;MGDPFVTHMDRSVQVFLWFSSAALLGLGFHQPPPGSILRKVDFTLLGIVAIWAFVLAIFSWWVNPGNAFHATDPIGHAVRFAAPLALILFLAFPGQQRESKIEWALRLGVAGTFIGHGLCALWMKPSFIDLIVGNLNLLLGDPVLAAESSEALQEALSIAASRQAFAEAALPVIAIQDFILVAFLLLPGKRIKTIALWMAVWGFVTAMSRVTVYGWDYWHDLALRICNGGIPFFLWAYWKAQDSSKLHNEN
;
A
#
# COMPACT_ATOMS: atom_id res chain seq x y z
N MET A 1 17.48 -20.78 5.82
CA MET A 1 17.55 -22.19 5.40
C MET A 1 16.14 -22.75 5.45
N GLY A 2 15.43 -22.80 4.32
CA GLY A 2 14.07 -23.32 4.24
C GLY A 2 14.07 -24.72 3.61
N ASP A 3 13.13 -25.56 4.05
CA ASP A 3 12.84 -26.86 3.44
C ASP A 3 12.71 -26.71 1.91
N PRO A 4 13.34 -27.57 1.09
CA PRO A 4 13.16 -27.59 -0.35
C PRO A 4 11.69 -27.57 -0.78
N PHE A 5 10.81 -28.25 -0.05
CA PHE A 5 9.36 -28.26 -0.30
C PHE A 5 8.75 -26.86 -0.19
N VAL A 6 9.06 -26.13 0.88
CA VAL A 6 8.57 -24.76 1.09
C VAL A 6 9.08 -23.84 -0.01
N THR A 7 10.35 -24.00 -0.39
CA THR A 7 10.96 -23.22 -1.48
C THR A 7 10.27 -23.48 -2.83
N HIS A 8 9.93 -24.74 -3.13
CA HIS A 8 9.19 -25.10 -4.34
C HIS A 8 7.75 -24.59 -4.32
N MET A 9 7.09 -24.64 -3.16
CA MET A 9 5.75 -24.10 -2.96
C MET A 9 5.72 -22.59 -3.18
N ASP A 10 6.65 -21.84 -2.56
CA ASP A 10 6.77 -20.39 -2.71
C ASP A 10 6.99 -19.99 -4.18
N ARG A 11 7.87 -20.72 -4.88
CA ARG A 11 8.13 -20.49 -6.30
C ARG A 11 6.89 -20.78 -7.17
N SER A 12 6.12 -21.81 -6.82
CA SER A 12 4.89 -22.15 -7.55
C SER A 12 3.80 -21.10 -7.35
N VAL A 13 3.63 -20.61 -6.12
CA VAL A 13 2.72 -19.49 -5.80
C VAL A 13 3.15 -18.23 -6.52
N GLN A 14 4.45 -17.92 -6.52
CA GLN A 14 5.00 -16.75 -7.23
C GLN A 14 4.69 -16.79 -8.73
N VAL A 15 4.97 -17.92 -9.39
CA VAL A 15 4.69 -18.11 -10.82
C VAL A 15 3.19 -17.97 -11.11
N PHE A 16 2.34 -18.60 -10.28
CA PHE A 16 0.90 -18.49 -10.41
C PHE A 16 0.40 -17.03 -10.30
N LEU A 17 0.92 -16.29 -9.33
CA LEU A 17 0.58 -14.88 -9.15
C LEU A 17 1.01 -14.04 -10.36
N TRP A 18 2.19 -14.27 -10.93
CA TRP A 18 2.65 -13.57 -12.13
C TRP A 18 1.76 -13.83 -13.34
N PHE A 19 1.45 -15.10 -13.62
CA PHE A 19 0.53 -15.46 -14.71
C PHE A 19 -0.86 -14.87 -14.47
N SER A 20 -1.36 -14.90 -13.23
CA SER A 20 -2.65 -14.32 -12.87
C SER A 20 -2.65 -12.81 -13.09
N SER A 21 -1.60 -12.08 -12.69
CA SER A 21 -1.49 -10.64 -12.92
C SER A 21 -1.41 -10.30 -14.41
N ALA A 22 -0.61 -11.03 -15.19
CA ALA A 22 -0.53 -10.83 -16.64
C ALA A 22 -1.86 -11.13 -17.34
N ALA A 23 -2.55 -12.21 -16.94
CA ALA A 23 -3.87 -12.55 -17.45
C ALA A 23 -4.91 -11.49 -17.09
N LEU A 24 -4.93 -11.01 -15.85
CA LEU A 24 -5.83 -9.92 -15.40
C LEU A 24 -5.60 -8.63 -16.20
N LEU A 25 -4.34 -8.27 -16.48
CA LEU A 25 -4.02 -7.12 -17.33
C LEU A 25 -4.56 -7.32 -18.76
N GLY A 26 -4.28 -8.47 -19.38
CA GLY A 26 -4.75 -8.78 -20.73
C GLY A 26 -6.28 -8.81 -20.83
N LEU A 27 -6.95 -9.44 -19.87
CA LEU A 27 -8.42 -9.52 -19.80
C LEU A 27 -9.04 -8.14 -19.56
N GLY A 28 -8.40 -7.31 -18.74
CA GLY A 28 -8.81 -5.92 -18.52
C GLY A 28 -8.83 -5.10 -19.81
N PHE A 29 -7.83 -5.25 -20.68
CA PHE A 29 -7.81 -4.61 -22.00
C PHE A 29 -8.85 -5.18 -22.97
N HIS A 30 -9.10 -6.48 -22.93
CA HIS A 30 -10.06 -7.13 -23.82
C HIS A 30 -11.53 -6.87 -23.47
N GLN A 31 -11.83 -6.46 -22.23
CA GLN A 31 -13.19 -6.17 -21.76
C GLN A 31 -14.21 -7.26 -22.15
N PRO A 32 -14.00 -8.51 -21.73
CA PRO A 32 -14.81 -9.64 -22.19
C PRO A 32 -16.30 -9.44 -21.87
N PRO A 33 -17.21 -9.85 -22.78
CA PRO A 33 -18.62 -9.56 -22.64
C PRO A 33 -19.22 -10.22 -21.39
N PRO A 34 -20.29 -9.64 -20.82
CA PRO A 34 -20.99 -10.21 -19.68
C PRO A 34 -21.40 -11.67 -19.94
N GLY A 35 -21.15 -12.56 -18.98
CA GLY A 35 -21.51 -13.98 -19.06
C GLY A 35 -20.50 -14.89 -19.77
N SER A 36 -19.48 -14.33 -20.45
CA SER A 36 -18.42 -15.12 -21.10
C SER A 36 -17.56 -15.91 -20.09
N ILE A 37 -16.94 -17.00 -20.55
CA ILE A 37 -16.01 -17.80 -19.75
C ILE A 37 -14.82 -16.95 -19.30
N LEU A 38 -14.28 -16.11 -20.19
CA LEU A 38 -13.18 -15.20 -19.88
C LEU A 38 -13.53 -14.23 -18.75
N ARG A 39 -14.76 -13.71 -18.75
CA ARG A 39 -15.25 -12.86 -17.66
C ARG A 39 -15.37 -13.62 -16.34
N LYS A 40 -15.81 -14.88 -16.36
CA LYS A 40 -15.84 -15.72 -15.15
C LYS A 40 -14.44 -15.97 -14.60
N VAL A 41 -13.47 -16.25 -15.48
CA VAL A 41 -12.06 -16.40 -15.10
C VAL A 41 -11.51 -15.13 -14.45
N ASP A 42 -11.77 -13.96 -15.04
CA ASP A 42 -11.39 -12.65 -14.49
C ASP A 42 -11.94 -12.45 -13.06
N PHE A 43 -13.24 -12.68 -12.85
CA PHE A 43 -13.86 -12.62 -11.52
C PHE A 43 -13.25 -13.60 -10.52
N THR A 44 -12.99 -14.84 -10.94
CA THR A 44 -12.37 -15.86 -10.08
C THR A 44 -10.96 -15.45 -9.67
N LEU A 45 -10.14 -14.96 -10.61
CA LEU A 45 -8.78 -14.50 -10.31
C LEU A 45 -8.78 -13.32 -9.35
N LEU A 46 -9.64 -12.31 -9.58
CA LEU A 46 -9.79 -11.18 -8.65
C LEU A 46 -10.28 -11.63 -7.27
N GLY A 47 -11.22 -12.57 -7.22
CA GLY A 47 -11.75 -13.12 -5.97
C GLY A 47 -10.67 -13.85 -5.18
N ILE A 48 -9.85 -14.67 -5.85
CA ILE A 48 -8.70 -15.35 -5.24
C ILE A 48 -7.72 -14.32 -4.67
N VAL A 49 -7.36 -13.28 -5.43
CA VAL A 49 -6.42 -12.25 -4.96
C VAL A 49 -6.98 -11.50 -3.74
N ALA A 50 -8.27 -11.12 -3.77
CA ALA A 50 -8.92 -10.45 -2.65
C ALA A 50 -8.95 -11.32 -1.39
N ILE A 51 -9.38 -12.58 -1.52
CA ILE A 51 -9.47 -13.53 -0.40
C ILE A 51 -8.07 -13.84 0.14
N TRP A 52 -7.10 -14.10 -0.73
CA TRP A 52 -5.72 -14.34 -0.35
C TRP A 52 -5.14 -13.19 0.47
N ALA A 53 -5.26 -11.96 -0.02
CA ALA A 53 -4.75 -10.78 0.69
C ALA A 53 -5.43 -10.57 2.06
N PHE A 54 -6.75 -10.79 2.12
CA PHE A 54 -7.50 -10.72 3.38
C PHE A 54 -7.06 -11.80 4.37
N VAL A 55 -7.00 -13.05 3.92
CA VAL A 55 -6.61 -14.21 4.74
C VAL A 55 -5.19 -14.05 5.26
N LEU A 56 -4.25 -13.56 4.44
CA LEU A 56 -2.88 -13.25 4.89
C LEU A 56 -2.86 -12.19 6.00
N ALA A 57 -3.69 -11.15 5.91
CA ALA A 57 -3.75 -10.11 6.94
C ALA A 57 -4.30 -10.66 8.26
N ILE A 58 -5.32 -11.53 8.21
CA ILE A 58 -5.87 -12.19 9.39
C ILE A 58 -4.88 -13.18 10.00
N PHE A 59 -4.22 -14.01 9.19
CA PHE A 59 -3.23 -14.95 9.69
C PHE A 59 -2.02 -14.24 10.29
N SER A 60 -1.55 -13.15 9.69
CA SER A 60 -0.46 -12.35 10.25
C SER A 60 -0.75 -11.92 11.69
N TRP A 61 -1.98 -11.48 11.97
CA TRP A 61 -2.42 -11.20 13.34
C TRP A 61 -2.47 -12.47 14.21
N TRP A 62 -3.13 -13.52 13.73
CA TRP A 62 -3.39 -14.72 14.54
C TRP A 62 -2.11 -15.45 14.95
N VAL A 63 -1.14 -15.60 14.04
CA VAL A 63 0.11 -16.34 14.33
C VAL A 63 1.10 -15.52 15.18
N ASN A 64 0.82 -14.24 15.44
CA ASN A 64 1.65 -13.35 16.27
C ASN A 64 0.85 -12.80 17.47
N PRO A 65 0.34 -13.67 18.37
CA PRO A 65 -0.47 -13.23 19.50
C PRO A 65 0.32 -12.28 20.41
N GLY A 66 -0.34 -11.19 20.84
CA GLY A 66 0.28 -10.17 21.70
C GLY A 66 1.15 -9.15 20.96
N ASN A 67 1.41 -9.30 19.66
CA ASN A 67 2.13 -8.30 18.88
C ASN A 67 1.17 -7.25 18.33
N ALA A 68 1.24 -6.04 18.89
CA ALA A 68 0.36 -4.92 18.51
C ALA A 68 0.49 -4.52 17.03
N PHE A 69 1.67 -4.66 16.42
CA PHE A 69 1.86 -4.32 15.00
C PHE A 69 1.11 -5.28 14.10
N HIS A 70 1.25 -6.59 14.34
CA HIS A 70 0.52 -7.60 13.57
C HIS A 70 -0.98 -7.53 13.77
N ALA A 71 -1.45 -7.09 14.94
CA ALA A 71 -2.87 -6.84 15.18
C ALA A 71 -3.46 -5.73 14.30
N THR A 72 -2.62 -4.82 13.77
CA THR A 72 -3.08 -3.79 12.83
C THR A 72 -3.10 -4.26 11.38
N ASP A 73 -2.54 -5.42 11.03
CA ASP A 73 -2.45 -5.85 9.63
C ASP A 73 -3.81 -5.97 8.91
N PRO A 74 -4.91 -6.44 9.53
CA PRO A 74 -6.23 -6.47 8.88
C PRO A 74 -6.70 -5.10 8.39
N ILE A 75 -6.41 -4.04 9.14
CA ILE A 75 -6.74 -2.66 8.75
C ILE A 75 -5.63 -2.04 7.89
N GLY A 76 -4.36 -2.23 8.24
CA GLY A 76 -3.20 -1.73 7.51
C GLY A 76 -3.10 -2.27 6.08
N HIS A 77 -3.61 -3.48 5.83
CA HIS A 77 -3.64 -4.10 4.51
C HIS A 77 -4.97 -3.91 3.78
N ALA A 78 -5.88 -3.06 4.28
CA ALA A 78 -7.24 -2.94 3.75
C ALA A 78 -7.32 -2.68 2.24
N VAL A 79 -6.48 -1.78 1.70
CA VAL A 79 -6.46 -1.53 0.24
C VAL A 79 -6.10 -2.77 -0.59
N ARG A 80 -5.34 -3.72 -0.04
CA ARG A 80 -4.87 -4.91 -0.79
C ARG A 80 -6.00 -5.85 -1.15
N PHE A 81 -7.03 -5.93 -0.31
CA PHE A 81 -8.24 -6.72 -0.60
C PHE A 81 -9.43 -5.86 -1.04
N ALA A 82 -9.49 -4.59 -0.63
CA ALA A 82 -10.55 -3.67 -1.08
C ALA A 82 -10.42 -3.33 -2.58
N ALA A 83 -9.20 -3.20 -3.11
CA ALA A 83 -8.97 -2.90 -4.52
C ALA A 83 -9.52 -3.97 -5.49
N PRO A 84 -9.13 -5.25 -5.40
CA PRO A 84 -9.70 -6.29 -6.26
C PRO A 84 -11.19 -6.50 -6.02
N LEU A 85 -11.67 -6.34 -4.78
CA LEU A 85 -13.11 -6.40 -4.47
C LEU A 85 -13.89 -5.26 -5.16
N ALA A 86 -13.38 -4.04 -5.11
CA ALA A 86 -14.00 -2.90 -5.78
C ALA A 86 -14.05 -3.10 -7.30
N LEU A 87 -12.99 -3.66 -7.89
CA LEU A 87 -12.98 -4.01 -9.31
C LEU A 87 -14.05 -5.06 -9.64
N ILE A 88 -14.18 -6.13 -8.85
CA ILE A 88 -15.28 -7.10 -8.97
C ILE A 88 -16.64 -6.39 -8.94
N LEU A 89 -16.85 -5.48 -7.99
CA LEU A 89 -18.12 -4.77 -7.86
C LEU A 89 -18.40 -3.86 -9.07
N PHE A 90 -17.39 -3.16 -9.60
CA PHE A 90 -17.52 -2.35 -10.82
C PHE A 90 -17.89 -3.22 -12.03
N LEU A 91 -17.22 -4.37 -12.16
CA LEU A 91 -17.38 -5.27 -13.28
C LEU A 91 -18.70 -6.04 -13.26
N ALA A 92 -19.22 -6.38 -12.07
CA ALA A 92 -20.44 -7.16 -11.90
C ALA A 92 -21.69 -6.29 -11.97
N PHE A 93 -21.58 -5.01 -11.58
CA PHE A 93 -22.73 -4.16 -11.35
C PHE A 93 -22.53 -2.73 -11.89
N PRO A 94 -22.52 -2.54 -13.21
CA PRO A 94 -22.42 -1.20 -13.80
C PRO A 94 -23.63 -0.34 -13.41
N GLY A 95 -23.39 0.91 -12.98
CA GLY A 95 -24.45 1.88 -12.71
C GLY A 95 -24.06 2.98 -11.70
N GLN A 96 -24.45 4.22 -11.99
CA GLN A 96 -24.00 5.44 -11.30
C GLN A 96 -24.23 5.44 -9.78
N GLN A 97 -25.36 4.91 -9.29
CA GLN A 97 -25.61 4.80 -7.84
C GLN A 97 -24.67 3.81 -7.14
N ARG A 98 -24.20 2.78 -7.86
CA ARG A 98 -23.27 1.77 -7.34
C ARG A 98 -21.85 2.28 -7.37
N GLU A 99 -21.49 3.11 -8.35
CA GLU A 99 -20.18 3.77 -8.41
C GLU A 99 -19.89 4.57 -7.14
N SER A 100 -20.88 5.29 -6.60
CA SER A 100 -20.74 5.99 -5.32
C SER A 100 -20.47 5.04 -4.15
N LYS A 101 -21.15 3.89 -4.08
CA LYS A 101 -20.92 2.87 -3.05
C LYS A 101 -19.53 2.25 -3.16
N ILE A 102 -19.08 1.98 -4.39
CA ILE A 102 -17.75 1.41 -4.64
C ILE A 102 -16.65 2.44 -4.33
N GLU A 103 -16.86 3.71 -4.69
CA GLU A 103 -15.99 4.82 -4.30
C GLU A 103 -15.83 4.87 -2.77
N TRP A 104 -16.93 4.77 -2.01
CA TRP A 104 -16.87 4.73 -0.55
C TRP A 104 -16.17 3.49 0.00
N ALA A 105 -16.35 2.32 -0.61
CA ALA A 105 -15.60 1.12 -0.23
C ALA A 105 -14.09 1.32 -0.42
N LEU A 106 -13.67 1.96 -1.53
CA LEU A 106 -12.27 2.30 -1.78
C LEU A 106 -11.74 3.34 -0.77
N ARG A 107 -12.53 4.37 -0.44
CA ARG A 107 -12.16 5.34 0.61
C ARG A 107 -11.96 4.66 1.95
N LEU A 108 -12.84 3.73 2.34
CA LEU A 108 -12.70 2.96 3.58
C LEU A 108 -11.47 2.04 3.55
N GLY A 109 -11.17 1.43 2.39
CA GLY A 109 -9.94 0.67 2.20
C GLY A 109 -8.69 1.52 2.41
N VAL A 110 -8.62 2.70 1.76
CA VAL A 110 -7.52 3.66 1.94
C VAL A 110 -7.44 4.12 3.40
N ALA A 111 -8.58 4.44 4.00
CA ALA A 111 -8.63 4.90 5.38
C ALA A 111 -8.12 3.83 6.34
N GLY A 112 -8.54 2.58 6.20
CA GLY A 112 -8.04 1.46 7.01
C GLY A 112 -6.52 1.33 6.91
N THR A 113 -5.97 1.40 5.69
CA THR A 113 -4.53 1.31 5.47
C THR A 113 -3.76 2.44 6.15
N PHE A 114 -4.21 3.68 6.00
CA PHE A 114 -3.58 4.84 6.65
C PHE A 114 -3.76 4.82 8.17
N ILE A 115 -4.89 4.36 8.70
CA ILE A 115 -5.05 4.17 10.15
C ILE A 115 -4.06 3.11 10.66
N GLY A 116 -3.96 1.95 10.01
CA GLY A 116 -3.05 0.88 10.43
C GLY A 116 -1.58 1.31 10.39
N HIS A 117 -1.17 2.02 9.32
CA HIS A 117 0.17 2.61 9.24
C HIS A 117 0.40 3.72 10.27
N GLY A 118 -0.58 4.59 10.48
CA GLY A 118 -0.54 5.64 11.49
C GLY A 118 -0.38 5.08 12.90
N LEU A 119 -1.09 3.99 13.24
CA LEU A 119 -0.89 3.29 14.52
C LEU A 119 0.52 2.68 14.64
N CYS A 120 1.01 2.02 13.58
CA CYS A 120 2.38 1.52 13.55
C CYS A 120 3.43 2.63 13.73
N ALA A 121 3.20 3.80 13.12
CA ALA A 121 4.08 4.96 13.27
C ALA A 121 3.98 5.55 14.69
N LEU A 122 2.78 5.66 15.25
CA LEU A 122 2.56 6.14 16.61
C LEU A 122 3.25 5.26 17.65
N TRP A 123 3.27 3.94 17.43
CA TRP A 123 3.97 2.97 18.27
C TRP A 123 5.43 2.73 17.87
N MET A 124 5.99 3.59 17.03
CA MET A 124 7.41 3.56 16.63
C MET A 124 7.86 2.19 16.13
N LYS A 125 7.09 1.58 15.21
CA LYS A 125 7.42 0.26 14.66
C LYS A 125 8.88 0.23 14.17
N PRO A 126 9.73 -0.70 14.65
CA PRO A 126 11.16 -0.71 14.32
C PRO A 126 11.45 -0.65 12.82
N SER A 127 10.72 -1.44 12.02
CA SER A 127 10.88 -1.43 10.56
C SER A 127 10.62 -0.07 9.91
N PHE A 128 9.84 0.82 10.53
CA PHE A 128 9.62 2.17 9.99
C PHE A 128 10.77 3.12 10.32
N ILE A 129 11.39 2.93 11.49
CA ILE A 129 12.62 3.64 11.84
C ILE A 129 13.73 3.26 10.86
N ASP A 130 13.92 1.95 10.62
CA ASP A 130 14.91 1.44 9.67
C ASP A 130 14.74 2.04 8.28
N LEU A 131 13.50 2.21 7.83
CA LEU A 131 13.21 2.81 6.53
C LEU A 131 13.58 4.29 6.49
N ILE A 132 13.31 5.06 7.55
CA ILE A 132 13.69 6.48 7.59
C ILE A 132 15.21 6.61 7.64
N VAL A 133 15.87 5.91 8.57
CA VAL A 133 17.34 5.93 8.72
C VAL A 133 18.02 5.44 7.44
N GLY A 134 17.56 4.33 6.86
CA GLY A 134 18.11 3.78 5.63
C GLY A 134 18.00 4.73 4.44
N ASN A 135 16.87 5.44 4.29
CA ASN A 135 16.74 6.46 3.24
C ASN A 135 17.64 7.67 3.51
N LEU A 136 17.83 8.07 4.77
CA LEU A 136 18.80 9.13 5.12
C LEU A 136 20.23 8.70 4.80
N ASN A 137 20.59 7.44 5.07
CA ASN A 137 21.91 6.88 4.69
C ASN A 137 22.09 6.84 3.17
N LEU A 138 21.06 6.47 2.43
CA LEU A 138 21.10 6.49 0.98
C LEU A 138 21.28 7.91 0.41
N LEU A 139 20.56 8.89 0.94
CA LEU A 139 20.53 10.26 0.41
C LEU A 139 21.73 11.11 0.86
N LEU A 140 22.19 10.91 2.10
CA LEU A 140 23.22 11.75 2.74
C LEU A 140 24.55 11.01 2.94
N GLY A 141 24.68 9.79 2.41
CA GLY A 141 25.80 8.89 2.64
C GLY A 141 25.71 8.18 3.99
N ASP A 142 26.12 6.91 4.02
CA ASP A 142 26.20 6.14 5.25
C ASP A 142 27.44 6.57 6.06
N PRO A 143 27.26 7.17 7.25
CA PRO A 143 28.36 7.75 8.00
C PRO A 143 29.30 6.66 8.52
N VAL A 144 28.79 5.47 8.86
CA VAL A 144 29.59 4.38 9.44
C VAL A 144 30.42 3.72 8.36
N LEU A 145 29.86 3.51 7.17
CA LEU A 145 30.61 2.96 6.03
C LEU A 145 31.68 3.93 5.50
N ALA A 146 31.49 5.23 5.67
CA ALA A 146 32.45 6.26 5.26
C ALA A 146 33.59 6.48 6.28
N ALA A 147 33.52 5.88 7.48
CA ALA A 147 34.53 6.07 8.51
C ALA A 147 35.79 5.22 8.24
N GLU A 148 36.89 5.88 7.91
CA GLU A 148 38.18 5.20 7.60
C GLU A 148 39.14 5.12 8.81
N SER A 149 38.78 5.73 9.94
CA SER A 149 39.60 5.75 11.16
C SER A 149 38.75 5.64 12.42
N SER A 150 39.37 5.25 13.54
CA SER A 150 38.68 5.17 14.84
C SER A 150 38.13 6.51 15.30
N GLU A 151 38.81 7.62 14.98
CA GLU A 151 38.34 8.98 15.28
C GLU A 151 37.13 9.34 14.41
N ALA A 152 37.19 9.07 13.10
CA ALA A 152 36.06 9.26 12.18
C ALA A 152 34.86 8.38 12.55
N LEU A 153 35.10 7.18 13.09
CA LEU A 153 34.04 6.28 13.55
C LEU A 153 33.27 6.88 14.73
N GLN A 154 33.95 7.55 15.66
CA GLN A 154 33.29 8.19 16.80
C GLN A 154 32.33 9.30 16.33
N GLU A 155 32.75 10.10 15.35
CA GLU A 155 31.89 11.12 14.72
C GLU A 155 30.74 10.46 13.94
N ALA A 156 31.02 9.43 13.14
CA ALA A 156 30.02 8.70 12.38
C ALA A 156 28.91 8.10 13.25
N LEU A 157 29.28 7.54 14.42
CA LEU A 157 28.31 7.02 15.39
C LEU A 157 27.41 8.12 15.96
N SER A 158 27.94 9.34 16.14
CA SER A 158 27.12 10.47 16.58
C SER A 158 26.11 10.91 15.51
N ILE A 159 26.50 10.88 14.23
CA ILE A 159 25.62 11.17 13.10
C ILE A 159 24.54 10.09 12.97
N ALA A 160 24.92 8.81 13.08
CA ALA A 160 23.97 7.70 13.05
C ALA A 160 22.94 7.80 14.19
N ALA A 161 23.38 8.12 15.41
CA ALA A 161 22.50 8.36 16.55
C ALA A 161 21.56 9.55 16.32
N SER A 162 22.03 10.63 15.69
CA SER A 162 21.18 11.77 15.33
C SER A 162 20.09 11.40 14.33
N ARG A 163 20.41 10.58 13.31
CA ARG A 163 19.43 10.09 12.32
C ARG A 163 18.37 9.18 12.95
N GLN A 164 18.79 8.31 13.87
CA GLN A 164 17.86 7.49 14.66
C GLN A 164 16.89 8.38 15.47
N ALA A 165 17.43 9.36 16.21
CA ALA A 165 16.61 10.27 17.01
C ALA A 165 15.63 11.08 16.14
N PHE A 166 16.07 11.51 14.95
CA PHE A 166 15.19 12.15 13.98
C PHE A 166 14.06 11.22 13.53
N ALA A 167 14.36 9.97 13.19
CA ALA A 167 13.35 9.00 12.77
C ALA A 167 12.31 8.74 13.87
N GLU A 168 12.76 8.54 15.11
CA GLU A 168 11.88 8.36 16.28
C GLU A 168 10.99 9.59 16.52
N ALA A 169 11.53 10.80 16.37
CA ALA A 169 10.75 12.04 16.50
C ALA A 169 9.78 12.28 15.34
N ALA A 170 10.12 11.82 14.13
CA ALA A 170 9.30 12.01 12.93
C ALA A 170 8.07 11.08 12.92
N LEU A 171 8.17 9.87 13.46
CA LEU A 171 7.09 8.87 13.37
C LEU A 171 5.77 9.29 14.03
N PRO A 172 5.73 9.88 15.25
CA PRO A 172 4.50 10.42 15.80
C PRO A 172 3.88 11.53 14.95
N VAL A 173 4.69 12.36 14.29
CA VAL A 173 4.21 13.41 13.37
C VAL A 173 3.59 12.79 12.12
N ILE A 174 4.23 11.76 11.57
CA ILE A 174 3.69 10.97 10.44
C ILE A 174 2.35 10.32 10.85
N ALA A 175 2.24 9.77 12.05
CA ALA A 175 1.00 9.19 12.54
C ALA A 175 -0.16 10.21 12.59
N ILE A 176 0.12 11.41 13.11
CA ILE A 176 -0.86 12.52 13.15
C ILE A 176 -1.27 12.91 11.72
N GLN A 177 -0.32 13.02 10.80
CA GLN A 177 -0.61 13.27 9.39
C GLN A 177 -1.57 12.22 8.82
N ASP A 178 -1.28 10.94 9.02
CA ASP A 178 -2.11 9.84 8.50
C ASP A 178 -3.55 9.94 9.03
N PHE A 179 -3.75 10.21 10.32
CA PHE A 179 -5.09 10.38 10.89
C PHE A 179 -5.82 11.62 10.36
N ILE A 180 -5.12 12.74 10.16
CA ILE A 180 -5.70 13.95 9.57
C ILE A 180 -6.14 13.69 8.12
N LEU A 181 -5.30 13.03 7.32
CA LEU A 181 -5.62 12.68 5.94
C LEU A 181 -6.85 11.77 5.86
N VAL A 182 -6.95 10.79 6.76
CA VAL A 182 -8.12 9.92 6.88
C VAL A 182 -9.38 10.73 7.22
N ALA A 183 -9.31 11.63 8.20
CA ALA A 183 -10.44 12.46 8.58
C ALA A 183 -10.96 13.27 7.38
N PHE A 184 -10.06 13.91 6.61
CA PHE A 184 -10.43 14.65 5.41
C PHE A 184 -10.96 13.77 4.27
N LEU A 185 -10.38 12.57 4.08
CA LEU A 185 -10.82 11.62 3.06
C LEU A 185 -12.26 11.14 3.29
N LEU A 186 -12.64 10.96 4.56
CA LEU A 186 -13.94 10.42 4.97
C LEU A 186 -15.02 11.49 5.21
N LEU A 187 -14.74 12.78 4.95
CA LEU A 187 -15.76 13.83 5.05
C LEU A 187 -16.93 13.56 4.08
N PRO A 188 -18.16 13.36 4.58
CA PRO A 188 -19.31 13.06 3.73
C PRO A 188 -19.57 14.16 2.70
N GLY A 189 -19.81 13.75 1.44
CA GLY A 189 -20.07 14.69 0.35
C GLY A 189 -18.87 15.52 -0.12
N LYS A 190 -17.69 15.35 0.47
CA LYS A 190 -16.46 16.04 0.05
C LYS A 190 -15.56 15.10 -0.76
N ARG A 191 -14.91 15.67 -1.78
CA ARG A 191 -13.97 15.00 -2.70
C ARG A 191 -12.70 15.85 -2.80
N ILE A 192 -11.94 15.90 -1.71
CA ILE A 192 -10.79 16.79 -1.59
C ILE A 192 -9.62 16.18 -2.38
N LYS A 193 -9.52 16.55 -3.66
CA LYS A 193 -8.56 16.01 -4.63
C LYS A 193 -7.11 16.10 -4.15
N THR A 194 -6.72 17.22 -3.54
CA THR A 194 -5.36 17.43 -3.02
C THR A 194 -5.00 16.42 -1.92
N ILE A 195 -5.96 16.06 -1.06
CA ILE A 195 -5.77 15.04 -0.01
C ILE A 195 -5.56 13.67 -0.66
N ALA A 196 -6.42 13.27 -1.61
CA ALA A 196 -6.25 12.00 -2.32
C ALA A 196 -4.92 11.92 -3.08
N LEU A 197 -4.48 13.02 -3.71
CA LEU A 197 -3.19 13.09 -4.39
C LEU A 197 -2.01 13.00 -3.42
N TRP A 198 -2.08 13.71 -2.28
CA TRP A 198 -1.04 13.62 -1.26
C TRP A 198 -0.95 12.20 -0.68
N MET A 199 -2.08 11.57 -0.37
CA MET A 199 -2.13 10.16 0.05
C MET A 199 -1.55 9.23 -1.02
N ALA A 200 -1.77 9.52 -2.31
CA ALA A 200 -1.15 8.75 -3.39
C ALA A 200 0.36 8.85 -3.36
N VAL A 201 0.90 10.07 -3.33
CA VAL A 201 2.34 10.34 -3.28
C VAL A 201 2.95 9.67 -2.04
N TRP A 202 2.36 9.88 -0.87
CA TRP A 202 2.83 9.30 0.39
C TRP A 202 2.79 7.76 0.37
N GLY A 203 1.72 7.17 -0.16
CA GLY A 203 1.57 5.73 -0.35
C GLY A 203 2.62 5.14 -1.29
N PHE A 204 2.98 5.84 -2.37
CA PHE A 204 4.07 5.43 -3.26
C PHE A 204 5.44 5.58 -2.63
N VAL A 205 5.74 6.73 -2.00
CA VAL A 205 7.02 6.98 -1.33
C VAL A 205 7.27 5.90 -0.28
N THR A 206 6.27 5.59 0.55
CA THR A 206 6.37 4.53 1.54
C THR A 206 6.56 3.17 0.85
N ALA A 207 5.77 2.78 -0.15
CA ALA A 207 5.98 1.50 -0.84
C ALA A 207 7.39 1.38 -1.46
N MET A 208 7.88 2.44 -2.10
CA MET A 208 9.20 2.50 -2.73
C MET A 208 10.35 2.45 -1.73
N SER A 209 10.15 2.98 -0.51
CA SER A 209 11.20 3.07 0.50
C SER A 209 11.82 1.70 0.86
N ARG A 210 11.09 0.61 0.61
CA ARG A 210 11.53 -0.77 0.89
C ARG A 210 12.61 -1.20 -0.09
N VAL A 211 12.43 -0.89 -1.37
CA VAL A 211 13.42 -1.21 -2.41
C VAL A 211 14.63 -0.28 -2.32
N THR A 212 14.43 0.98 -1.94
CA THR A 212 15.55 1.92 -1.78
C THR A 212 16.45 1.54 -0.61
N VAL A 213 15.89 1.03 0.49
CA VAL A 213 16.65 0.67 1.71
C VAL A 213 17.18 -0.76 1.67
N TYR A 214 16.34 -1.72 1.31
CA TYR A 214 16.69 -3.15 1.36
C TYR A 214 17.19 -3.70 0.02
N GLY A 215 17.20 -2.88 -1.03
CA GLY A 215 17.66 -3.26 -2.36
C GLY A 215 16.59 -3.92 -3.23
N TRP A 216 16.99 -4.30 -4.44
CA TRP A 216 16.09 -4.80 -5.48
C TRP A 216 15.40 -6.13 -5.13
N ASP A 217 16.00 -6.94 -4.26
CA ASP A 217 15.43 -8.23 -3.84
C ASP A 217 14.05 -8.06 -3.16
N TYR A 218 13.75 -6.86 -2.65
CA TYR A 218 12.49 -6.50 -2.00
C TYR A 218 11.44 -5.89 -2.95
N TRP A 219 11.60 -6.01 -4.27
CA TRP A 219 10.62 -5.51 -5.25
C TRP A 219 9.21 -6.09 -5.05
N HIS A 220 9.11 -7.33 -4.59
CA HIS A 220 7.83 -8.00 -4.31
C HIS A 220 7.07 -7.31 -3.18
N ASP A 221 7.80 -6.78 -2.20
CA ASP A 221 7.26 -6.03 -1.08
C ASP A 221 6.70 -4.66 -1.52
N LEU A 222 7.35 -4.02 -2.49
CA LEU A 222 6.82 -2.86 -3.21
C LEU A 222 5.53 -3.24 -3.97
N ALA A 223 5.55 -4.32 -4.75
CA ALA A 223 4.40 -4.75 -5.55
C ALA A 223 3.15 -5.02 -4.69
N LEU A 224 3.31 -5.69 -3.55
CA LEU A 224 2.22 -5.93 -2.59
C LEU A 224 1.61 -4.66 -1.99
N ARG A 225 2.38 -3.56 -2.00
CA ARG A 225 2.02 -2.28 -1.35
C ARG A 225 1.72 -1.18 -2.35
N ILE A 226 1.82 -1.43 -3.66
CA ILE A 226 1.62 -0.42 -4.69
C ILE A 226 0.20 0.18 -4.63
N CYS A 227 -0.79 -0.60 -4.21
CA CYS A 227 -2.16 -0.15 -4.00
C CYS A 227 -2.31 0.92 -2.90
N ASN A 228 -1.34 1.03 -1.98
CA ASN A 228 -1.34 2.07 -0.95
C ASN A 228 -1.31 3.48 -1.57
N GLY A 229 -0.55 3.66 -2.66
CA GLY A 229 -0.56 4.89 -3.45
C GLY A 229 -1.52 4.83 -4.65
N GLY A 230 -1.69 3.65 -5.24
CA GLY A 230 -2.51 3.46 -6.45
C GLY A 230 -4.00 3.73 -6.27
N ILE A 231 -4.60 3.33 -5.14
CA ILE A 231 -6.04 3.56 -4.90
C ILE A 231 -6.35 5.04 -4.61
N PRO A 232 -5.60 5.75 -3.76
CA PRO A 232 -5.75 7.21 -3.65
C PRO A 232 -5.55 7.93 -4.98
N PHE A 233 -4.59 7.48 -5.81
CA PHE A 233 -4.39 8.04 -7.15
C PHE A 233 -5.61 7.82 -8.05
N PHE A 234 -6.18 6.62 -8.02
CA PHE A 234 -7.42 6.32 -8.73
C PHE A 234 -8.56 7.23 -8.27
N LEU A 235 -8.76 7.41 -6.95
CA LEU A 235 -9.79 8.31 -6.41
C LEU A 235 -9.59 9.75 -6.89
N TRP A 236 -8.35 10.24 -6.87
CA TRP A 236 -8.01 11.57 -7.41
C TRP A 236 -8.38 11.70 -8.89
N ALA A 237 -7.94 10.75 -9.72
CA ALA A 237 -8.18 10.76 -11.15
C ALA A 237 -9.68 10.69 -11.47
N TYR A 238 -10.40 9.82 -10.76
CA TYR A 238 -11.84 9.66 -10.89
C TYR A 238 -12.60 10.94 -10.52
N TRP A 239 -12.28 11.59 -9.39
CA TRP A 239 -12.92 12.85 -9.02
C TRP A 239 -12.60 13.98 -10.01
N LYS A 240 -11.36 14.04 -10.52
CA LYS A 240 -10.97 15.02 -11.54
C LYS A 240 -11.75 14.83 -12.85
N ALA A 241 -11.96 13.58 -13.27
CA ALA A 241 -12.74 13.26 -14.46
C ALA A 241 -14.22 13.67 -14.31
N GLN A 242 -14.81 13.47 -13.12
CA GLN A 242 -16.20 13.88 -12.86
C GLN A 242 -16.41 15.39 -12.86
N ASP A 243 -15.44 16.17 -12.38
CA ASP A 243 -15.54 17.64 -12.46
C ASP A 243 -15.50 18.11 -13.93
N SER A 244 -14.71 17.43 -14.76
CA SER A 244 -14.58 17.75 -16.19
C SER A 244 -15.87 17.45 -16.96
N SER A 245 -16.56 16.36 -16.64
CA SER A 245 -17.83 16.02 -17.30
C SER A 245 -18.99 16.94 -16.89
N LYS A 246 -19.01 17.42 -15.64
CA LYS A 246 -20.00 18.43 -15.20
C LYS A 246 -19.85 19.73 -15.98
N LEU A 247 -18.62 20.22 -16.13
CA LEU A 247 -18.33 21.44 -16.90
C LEU A 247 -18.74 21.33 -18.38
N HIS A 248 -18.70 20.13 -18.97
CA HIS A 248 -19.14 19.92 -20.35
C HIS A 248 -20.66 19.90 -20.51
N ASN A 249 -21.40 19.45 -19.50
CA ASN A 249 -22.87 19.40 -19.54
C ASN A 249 -23.55 20.72 -19.16
N GLU A 250 -22.79 21.69 -18.65
CA GLU A 250 -23.28 23.02 -18.24
C GLU A 250 -23.00 24.12 -19.30
N ASN A 251 -22.31 23.79 -20.40
CA ASN A 251 -22.05 24.66 -21.56
C ASN A 251 -22.81 24.18 -22.79
#